data_AF-A0A318NFL6-F1
#
_entry.id   AF-A0A318NFL6-F1
#
_cell.length_a   1.000
_cell.length_b   1.000
_cell.length_c   1.000
_cell.angle_alpha   90.00
_cell.angle_beta   90.00
_cell.angle_gamma   90.00
#
_symmetry.space_group_name_H-M   'P 1'
#
loop_
_entity.id
_entity.type
_entity.pdbx_description
1 polymer ?
#
loop_
_entity_poly.entity_id
_entity_poly.type
_entity_poly.pdbx_seq_one_letter_code
_entity_poly.pdbx_strand_id
1 'polypeptide(L)'
;MRDHDLPALERRSRGKSRFDDDEPQFLKRGRPTEPLADPDSVPDPDTGERWSSWDDAVHGPQPHPDWLVTELAAKDTELGVLKTGKEADVHLVRRAVPGSDRSCLLAVKRYRDPEHRLFHRDAGYLEGRRVRRSRENRAMAGRTAFGRQMIAGQWAAAEFDALARLWEISAGYDRIAVPYPVQLRGTELMLEFVGDAESGEAAPRLAQLRPGAAELRDLWAQLVEALRVLARAGYAHGDLSPYNLLVHRGRLVVIDLPQVVDVVANPQGPEFLARDVRVVGTWFVARGLPAEQVDPGTLTGELLREAGIR
;
A
#
# COMPACT_ATOMS: atom_id res chain seq x y z
N MET A 1 14.15 24.59 -94.95
CA MET A 1 13.40 25.75 -94.39
C MET A 1 13.33 25.50 -92.89
N ARG A 2 14.32 26.04 -92.16
CA ARG A 2 14.20 27.19 -91.22
C ARG A 2 13.29 26.88 -90.03
N ASP A 3 13.67 27.03 -88.76
CA ASP A 3 14.86 27.62 -88.13
C ASP A 3 14.92 27.15 -86.65
N HIS A 4 16.15 26.94 -86.16
CA HIS A 4 16.78 27.39 -84.89
C HIS A 4 15.97 27.62 -83.60
N ASP A 5 16.51 27.57 -82.38
CA ASP A 5 17.72 27.00 -81.73
C ASP A 5 17.57 27.35 -80.24
N LEU A 6 17.88 26.37 -79.39
CA LEU A 6 18.61 26.43 -78.11
C LEU A 6 18.19 27.32 -76.90
N PRO A 7 18.59 26.90 -75.67
CA PRO A 7 18.06 27.33 -74.37
C PRO A 7 19.05 28.12 -73.49
N ALA A 8 18.60 28.68 -72.36
CA ALA A 8 19.38 29.21 -71.22
C ALA A 8 18.40 29.88 -70.22
N LEU A 9 18.60 30.09 -68.91
CA LEU A 9 19.65 29.87 -67.90
C LEU A 9 19.01 30.26 -66.54
N GLU A 10 19.44 29.65 -65.43
CA GLU A 10 19.19 30.19 -64.09
C GLU A 10 19.91 31.53 -63.86
N ARG A 11 19.26 32.48 -63.19
CA ARG A 11 19.94 33.58 -62.48
C ARG A 11 19.23 33.94 -61.17
N ARG A 12 20.03 34.00 -60.10
CA ARG A 12 19.70 34.43 -58.74
C ARG A 12 19.43 35.94 -58.62
N SER A 13 18.64 36.27 -57.59
CA SER A 13 18.77 37.41 -56.65
C SER A 13 18.35 38.84 -57.08
N ARG A 14 17.32 39.34 -56.38
CA ARG A 14 17.14 40.63 -55.64
C ARG A 14 15.62 40.76 -55.42
N GLY A 15 15.01 41.11 -54.29
CA GLY A 15 15.42 41.82 -53.08
C GLY A 15 14.26 42.77 -52.70
N LYS A 16 13.77 42.67 -51.45
CA LYS A 16 12.97 43.64 -50.66
C LYS A 16 11.46 43.87 -50.94
N SER A 17 10.64 43.45 -49.98
CA SER A 17 9.65 44.26 -49.25
C SER A 17 9.38 43.56 -47.91
N ARG A 18 10.04 43.92 -46.80
CA ARG A 18 9.59 44.91 -45.79
C ARG A 18 8.09 44.82 -45.47
N PHE A 19 7.79 44.13 -44.37
CA PHE A 19 6.78 44.55 -43.41
C PHE A 19 7.46 44.49 -42.03
N ASP A 20 7.54 45.66 -41.41
CA ASP A 20 8.01 45.89 -40.06
C ASP A 20 6.96 45.36 -39.07
N ASP A 21 7.41 44.68 -38.02
CA ASP A 21 6.74 44.63 -36.72
C ASP A 21 7.83 44.45 -35.66
N ASP A 22 8.48 45.57 -35.33
CA ASP A 22 9.21 45.76 -34.09
C ASP A 22 8.22 46.36 -33.07
N GLU A 23 7.82 45.59 -32.07
CA GLU A 23 7.57 46.12 -30.72
C GLU A 23 7.87 45.06 -29.64
N PRO A 24 8.29 45.48 -28.43
CA PRO A 24 9.30 44.77 -27.66
C PRO A 24 8.74 43.99 -26.47
N GLN A 25 9.45 42.91 -26.15
CA GLN A 25 9.73 42.37 -24.81
C GLN A 25 8.74 42.71 -23.67
N PHE A 26 7.80 41.79 -23.42
CA PHE A 26 7.33 41.53 -22.05
C PHE A 26 7.51 40.05 -21.71
N LEU A 27 8.72 39.70 -21.28
CA LEU A 27 8.98 38.52 -20.46
C LEU A 27 8.26 38.70 -19.12
N LYS A 28 6.96 38.37 -19.04
CA LYS A 28 6.36 38.02 -17.76
C LYS A 28 6.87 36.64 -17.37
N ARG A 29 8.01 36.61 -16.69
CA ARG A 29 8.35 35.55 -15.72
C ARG A 29 7.20 35.53 -14.71
N GLY A 30 6.17 34.75 -14.98
CA GLY A 30 5.34 34.23 -13.90
C GLY A 30 6.28 33.44 -13.01
N ARG A 31 6.50 33.90 -11.78
CA ARG A 31 6.96 32.99 -10.71
C ARG A 31 6.08 31.74 -10.81
N PRO A 32 6.61 30.52 -10.68
CA PRO A 32 5.76 29.41 -10.32
C PRO A 32 5.04 29.87 -9.06
N THR A 33 3.75 30.15 -9.14
CA THR A 33 2.92 30.18 -7.94
C THR A 33 3.10 28.79 -7.36
N GLU A 34 3.86 28.70 -6.27
CA GLU A 34 3.77 27.54 -5.39
C GLU A 34 2.27 27.29 -5.19
N PRO A 35 1.78 26.06 -5.40
CA PRO A 35 0.39 25.77 -5.10
C PRO A 35 0.13 26.29 -3.69
N LEU A 36 -0.84 27.20 -3.56
CA LEU A 36 -1.28 27.70 -2.26
C LEU A 36 -1.54 26.46 -1.42
N ALA A 37 -0.74 26.28 -0.37
CA ALA A 37 -0.97 25.20 0.57
C ALA A 37 -2.42 25.32 1.04
N ASP A 38 -3.17 24.23 0.91
CA ASP A 38 -4.53 24.18 1.42
C ASP A 38 -4.49 24.62 2.89
N PRO A 39 -5.20 25.68 3.30
CA PRO A 39 -5.14 26.16 4.68
C PRO A 39 -5.51 25.04 5.68
N ASP A 40 -6.29 24.04 5.27
CA ASP A 40 -6.65 22.88 6.09
C ASP A 40 -5.52 21.82 6.16
N SER A 41 -4.50 21.93 5.31
CA SER A 41 -3.29 21.10 5.33
C SER A 41 -2.20 21.59 6.27
N VAL A 42 -2.30 22.81 6.81
CA VAL A 42 -1.35 23.35 7.78
C VAL A 42 -1.78 22.90 9.18
N PRO A 43 -0.90 22.27 9.98
CA PRO A 43 -1.28 21.90 11.33
C PRO A 43 -1.50 23.17 12.15
N ASP A 44 -2.46 23.11 13.06
CA ASP A 44 -2.67 24.13 14.06
C ASP A 44 -1.34 24.35 14.82
N PRO A 45 -0.82 25.59 14.87
CA PRO A 45 0.51 25.86 15.39
C PRO A 45 0.62 25.65 16.90
N ASP A 46 -0.49 25.67 17.63
CA ASP A 46 -0.53 25.54 19.08
C ASP A 46 -0.75 24.08 19.52
N THR A 47 -1.53 23.33 18.75
CA THR A 47 -1.95 21.95 19.10
C THR A 47 -1.31 20.86 18.22
N GLY A 48 -0.81 21.21 17.04
CA GLY A 48 -0.30 20.27 16.04
C GLY A 48 -1.39 19.49 15.29
N GLU A 49 -2.67 19.77 15.58
CA GLU A 49 -3.82 19.11 14.97
C GLU A 49 -4.01 19.49 13.51
N ARG A 50 -4.52 18.58 12.70
CA ARG A 50 -4.92 18.83 11.30
C ARG A 50 -6.36 18.43 11.09
N TRP A 51 -7.05 19.04 10.14
CA TRP A 51 -8.34 18.50 9.73
C TRP A 51 -8.16 17.10 9.15
N SER A 52 -9.12 16.23 9.44
CA SER A 52 -9.14 14.89 8.90
C SER A 52 -9.21 14.93 7.37
N SER A 53 -8.38 14.14 6.71
CA SER A 53 -8.40 13.95 5.26
C SER A 53 -9.51 12.99 4.79
N TRP A 54 -10.63 12.93 5.52
CA TRP A 54 -11.69 11.98 5.23
C TRP A 54 -12.46 12.35 3.96
N ASP A 55 -12.64 13.63 3.63
CA ASP A 55 -13.40 14.06 2.45
C ASP A 55 -12.71 13.80 1.11
N ASP A 56 -11.38 13.73 1.10
CA ASP A 56 -10.56 13.64 -0.12
C ASP A 56 -9.80 12.31 -0.29
N ALA A 57 -10.14 11.29 0.49
CA ALA A 57 -9.54 9.96 0.46
C ALA A 57 -10.47 8.88 -0.13
N VAL A 58 -9.87 7.75 -0.53
CA VAL A 58 -10.62 6.52 -0.83
C VAL A 58 -10.92 5.81 0.49
N HIS A 59 -12.18 5.45 0.74
CA HIS A 59 -12.63 4.84 2.00
C HIS A 59 -12.70 3.33 1.95
N GLY A 60 -12.51 2.70 3.12
CA GLY A 60 -12.71 1.27 3.32
C GLY A 60 -14.13 0.78 3.01
N PRO A 61 -14.33 -0.54 3.01
CA PRO A 61 -15.61 -1.16 2.66
C PRO A 61 -16.74 -0.82 3.65
N GLN A 62 -17.96 -0.73 3.14
CA GLN A 62 -19.17 -0.50 3.95
C GLN A 62 -19.81 -1.81 4.42
N PRO A 63 -20.55 -1.82 5.54
CA PRO A 63 -20.73 -0.69 6.47
C PRO A 63 -19.45 -0.39 7.25
N HIS A 64 -19.20 0.89 7.52
CA HIS A 64 -18.06 1.29 8.33
C HIS A 64 -18.24 0.80 9.77
N PRO A 65 -17.16 0.39 10.46
CA PRO A 65 -17.23 0.03 11.87
C PRO A 65 -17.73 1.20 12.73
N ASP A 66 -18.54 0.90 13.75
CA ASP A 66 -19.15 1.93 14.62
C ASP A 66 -18.11 2.77 15.40
N TRP A 67 -16.92 2.20 15.63
CA TRP A 67 -15.82 2.90 16.30
C TRP A 67 -15.18 3.99 15.42
N LEU A 68 -15.39 3.95 14.10
CA LEU A 68 -14.70 4.83 13.16
C LEU A 68 -15.27 6.24 13.19
N VAL A 69 -14.37 7.22 13.30
CA VAL A 69 -14.70 8.64 13.19
C VAL A 69 -14.71 9.06 11.72
N THR A 70 -15.90 9.37 11.19
CA THR A 70 -16.13 9.74 9.77
C THR A 70 -16.57 11.18 9.55
N GLU A 71 -16.67 11.97 10.61
CA GLU A 71 -17.24 13.32 10.57
C GLU A 71 -16.23 14.27 9.93
N LEU A 72 -16.69 15.12 9.02
CA LEU A 72 -15.83 16.10 8.33
C LEU A 72 -15.21 17.12 9.28
N ALA A 73 -15.84 17.36 10.43
CA ALA A 73 -15.31 18.20 11.49
C ALA A 73 -14.27 17.49 12.36
N ALA A 74 -13.88 16.24 12.06
CA ALA A 74 -12.87 15.54 12.84
C ALA A 74 -11.47 16.11 12.57
N LYS A 75 -10.63 16.03 13.59
CA LYS A 75 -9.22 16.40 13.52
C LYS A 75 -8.33 15.20 13.83
N ASP A 76 -7.21 15.12 13.12
CA ASP A 76 -6.17 14.13 13.28
C ASP A 76 -5.00 14.72 14.09
N THR A 77 -4.60 14.02 15.15
CA THR A 77 -3.47 14.36 16.03
C THR A 77 -2.43 13.24 16.01
N GLU A 78 -1.19 13.55 15.65
CA GLU A 78 -0.07 12.61 15.72
C GLU A 78 0.32 12.34 17.19
N LEU A 79 0.23 11.08 17.62
CA LEU A 79 0.58 10.66 18.98
C LEU A 79 2.00 10.08 19.07
N GLY A 80 2.60 9.70 17.94
CA GLY A 80 3.98 9.20 17.89
C GLY A 80 4.20 8.12 16.84
N VAL A 81 5.44 7.63 16.78
CA VAL A 81 5.86 6.60 15.82
C VAL A 81 5.67 5.21 16.44
N LEU A 82 4.92 4.33 15.76
CA LEU A 82 4.78 2.92 16.11
C LEU A 82 5.92 2.08 15.53
N LYS A 83 6.34 2.37 14.29
CA LYS A 83 7.40 1.64 13.59
C LYS A 83 8.06 2.54 12.55
N THR A 84 9.39 2.57 12.54
CA THR A 84 10.16 3.09 11.42
C THR A 84 10.67 1.94 10.58
N GLY A 85 10.53 2.04 9.26
CA GLY A 85 10.94 1.01 8.31
C GLY A 85 11.73 1.60 7.15
N LYS A 86 12.46 0.74 6.44
CA LYS A 86 13.12 1.10 5.17
C LYS A 86 12.13 1.56 4.09
N GLU A 87 10.90 1.09 4.22
CA GLU A 87 9.88 1.03 3.19
C GLU A 87 8.69 1.96 3.48
N ALA A 88 8.34 2.05 4.75
CA ALA A 88 7.28 2.88 5.26
C ALA A 88 7.52 3.15 6.75
N ASP A 89 6.97 4.25 7.23
CA ASP A 89 6.81 4.49 8.66
C ASP A 89 5.35 4.27 9.04
N VAL A 90 5.12 3.84 10.27
CA VAL A 90 3.79 3.67 10.86
C VAL A 90 3.70 4.57 12.08
N HIS A 91 2.69 5.42 12.08
CA HIS A 91 2.41 6.40 13.12
C HIS A 91 1.10 6.06 13.84
N LEU A 92 1.01 6.41 15.11
CA LEU A 92 -0.24 6.40 15.86
C LEU A 92 -0.89 7.77 15.72
N VAL A 93 -2.13 7.80 15.24
CA VAL A 93 -2.91 9.02 15.09
C VAL A 93 -4.22 8.88 15.84
N ARG A 94 -4.60 9.92 16.58
CA ARG A 94 -5.95 10.06 17.13
C ARG A 94 -6.78 10.88 16.17
N ARG A 95 -7.93 10.35 15.77
CA ARG A 95 -8.98 11.12 15.10
C ARG A 95 -10.09 11.43 16.10
N ALA A 96 -10.43 12.69 16.28
CA ALA A 96 -11.46 13.11 17.24
C ALA A 96 -12.33 14.24 16.69
N VAL A 97 -13.61 14.26 17.08
CA VAL A 97 -14.51 15.38 16.76
C VAL A 97 -14.41 16.43 17.88
N PRO A 98 -13.98 17.67 17.59
CA PRO A 98 -13.86 18.73 18.59
C PRO A 98 -15.15 18.96 19.37
N GLY A 99 -15.04 19.09 20.70
CA GLY A 99 -16.18 19.33 21.58
C GLY A 99 -17.05 18.10 21.85
N SER A 100 -16.57 16.89 21.55
CA SER A 100 -17.25 15.63 21.84
C SER A 100 -16.28 14.56 22.35
N ASP A 101 -16.82 13.48 22.93
CA ASP A 101 -16.03 12.30 23.34
C ASP A 101 -15.76 11.34 22.17
N ARG A 102 -16.20 11.66 20.96
CA ARG A 102 -16.14 10.80 19.79
C ARG A 102 -14.72 10.81 19.23
N SER A 103 -13.98 9.72 19.44
CA SER A 103 -12.61 9.56 18.96
C SER A 103 -12.23 8.11 18.64
N CYS A 104 -11.21 7.92 17.80
CA CYS A 104 -10.61 6.62 17.52
C CYS A 104 -9.10 6.74 17.33
N LEU A 105 -8.39 5.63 17.54
CA LEU A 105 -6.96 5.52 17.22
C LEU A 105 -6.79 4.81 15.86
N LEU A 106 -5.85 5.33 15.08
CA LEU A 106 -5.54 4.89 13.73
C LEU A 106 -4.03 4.60 13.62
N ALA A 107 -3.69 3.55 12.87
CA ALA A 107 -2.33 3.30 12.44
C ALA A 107 -2.14 3.89 11.03
N VAL A 108 -1.30 4.92 10.91
CA VAL A 108 -1.06 5.61 9.64
C VAL A 108 0.26 5.16 9.05
N LYS A 109 0.19 4.39 7.97
CA LYS A 109 1.33 3.85 7.23
C LYS A 109 1.66 4.77 6.06
N ARG A 110 2.84 5.39 6.10
CA ARG A 110 3.35 6.32 5.08
C ARG A 110 4.45 5.66 4.28
N TYR A 111 4.18 5.35 3.03
CA TYR A 111 5.17 4.75 2.14
C TYR A 111 6.26 5.75 1.74
N ARG A 112 7.52 5.34 1.86
CA ARG A 112 8.69 6.13 1.46
C ARG A 112 8.94 6.00 -0.05
N ASP A 113 9.54 7.03 -0.63
CA ASP A 113 10.00 6.97 -2.02
C ASP A 113 11.05 5.85 -2.20
N PRO A 114 11.01 5.06 -3.30
CA PRO A 114 11.87 3.88 -3.52
C PRO A 114 13.39 4.11 -3.66
N GLU A 115 13.97 5.20 -3.17
CA GLU A 115 15.39 5.56 -3.34
C GLU A 115 16.36 4.41 -3.04
N HIS A 116 15.99 3.51 -2.12
CA HIS A 116 16.85 2.41 -1.67
C HIS A 116 16.31 0.99 -1.95
N ARG A 117 15.18 0.84 -2.67
CA ARG A 117 14.57 -0.49 -2.95
C ARG A 117 15.21 -1.25 -4.13
N LEU A 118 16.02 -0.57 -4.94
CA LEU A 118 16.41 -1.01 -6.29
C LEU A 118 17.34 -2.23 -6.41
N PHE A 119 17.73 -2.92 -5.33
CA PHE A 119 18.75 -3.95 -5.45
C PHE A 119 18.28 -5.40 -5.35
N HIS A 120 17.21 -5.73 -4.62
CA HIS A 120 16.81 -7.14 -4.49
C HIS A 120 15.31 -7.30 -4.19
N ARG A 121 14.56 -7.81 -5.19
CA ARG A 121 13.32 -8.63 -5.10
C ARG A 121 12.06 -8.13 -5.82
N ASP A 122 11.99 -6.89 -6.33
CA ASP A 122 10.73 -6.33 -6.87
C ASP A 122 10.21 -6.97 -8.17
N ALA A 123 11.08 -7.56 -9.01
CA ALA A 123 10.67 -8.09 -10.31
C ALA A 123 9.59 -9.19 -10.19
N GLY A 124 9.81 -10.18 -9.31
CA GLY A 124 8.89 -11.30 -9.13
C GLY A 124 7.52 -10.90 -8.57
N TYR A 125 7.46 -9.91 -7.67
CA TYR A 125 6.18 -9.43 -7.10
C TYR A 125 5.35 -8.61 -8.09
N LEU A 126 5.98 -8.00 -9.10
CA LEU A 126 5.31 -7.16 -10.09
C LEU A 126 4.94 -7.93 -11.37
N GLU A 127 5.53 -9.09 -11.62
CA GLU A 127 5.37 -9.86 -12.87
C GLU A 127 3.93 -10.32 -13.17
N GLY A 128 3.06 -10.43 -12.15
CA GLY A 128 1.61 -10.66 -12.31
C GLY A 128 0.75 -9.40 -12.37
N ARG A 129 1.28 -8.24 -11.96
CA ARG A 129 0.56 -6.95 -11.87
C ARG A 129 0.58 -6.22 -13.22
N ARG A 130 -0.01 -6.82 -14.26
CA ARG A 130 -0.17 -6.16 -15.57
C ARG A 130 -1.17 -5.00 -15.47
N VAL A 131 -0.69 -3.80 -15.18
CA VAL A 131 -1.48 -2.55 -15.25
C VAL A 131 -2.00 -2.37 -16.68
N ARG A 132 -3.31 -2.20 -16.81
CA ARG A 132 -4.05 -2.08 -18.08
C ARG A 132 -3.82 -0.76 -18.86
N ARG A 133 -2.73 -0.02 -18.63
CA ARG A 133 -2.49 1.29 -19.26
C ARG A 133 -1.02 1.51 -19.63
N SER A 134 -0.72 1.27 -20.92
CA SER A 134 0.59 1.43 -21.59
C SER A 134 1.28 2.80 -21.43
N ARG A 135 0.56 3.84 -20.97
CA ARG A 135 1.10 5.19 -20.75
C ARG A 135 1.78 5.35 -19.38
N GLU A 136 1.25 4.72 -18.33
CA GLU A 136 1.80 4.77 -16.97
C GLU A 136 3.11 3.98 -16.86
N ASN A 137 3.20 2.83 -17.55
CA ASN A 137 4.42 2.02 -17.62
C ASN A 137 5.63 2.78 -18.18
N ARG A 138 5.42 3.75 -19.10
CA ARG A 138 6.51 4.56 -19.66
C ARG A 138 7.00 5.66 -18.72
N ALA A 139 6.13 6.21 -17.88
CA ALA A 139 6.52 7.17 -16.84
C ALA A 139 7.30 6.50 -15.69
N MET A 140 6.93 5.27 -15.34
CA MET A 140 7.64 4.44 -14.33
C MET A 140 9.02 3.98 -14.81
N ALA A 141 9.21 3.77 -16.12
CA ALA A 141 10.50 3.40 -16.69
C ALA A 141 11.58 4.49 -16.53
N GLY A 142 11.19 5.76 -16.43
CA GLY A 142 12.10 6.91 -16.33
C GLY A 142 12.63 7.21 -14.93
N ARG A 143 12.12 6.56 -13.87
CA ARG A 143 12.57 6.71 -12.46
C ARG A 143 12.71 8.17 -11.97
N THR A 144 11.90 9.09 -12.49
CA THR A 144 11.83 10.47 -12.00
C THR A 144 11.26 10.51 -10.58
N ALA A 145 11.40 11.64 -9.86
CA ALA A 145 10.74 11.81 -8.55
C ALA A 145 9.24 11.51 -8.60
N PHE A 146 8.57 11.95 -9.68
CA PHE A 146 7.17 11.62 -9.94
C PHE A 146 6.93 10.11 -10.15
N GLY A 147 7.78 9.42 -10.93
CA GLY A 147 7.67 7.98 -11.13
C GLY A 147 7.86 7.16 -9.84
N ARG A 148 8.71 7.63 -8.92
CA ARG A 148 8.94 7.03 -7.60
C ARG A 148 7.72 7.13 -6.69
N GLN A 149 7.10 8.30 -6.63
CA GLN A 149 5.86 8.54 -5.89
C GLN A 149 4.70 7.68 -6.43
N MET A 150 4.61 7.51 -7.75
CA MET A 150 3.61 6.64 -8.38
C MET A 150 3.78 5.16 -7.97
N ILE A 151 5.02 4.66 -7.86
CA ILE A 151 5.28 3.28 -7.41
C ILE A 151 4.88 3.11 -5.94
N ALA A 152 5.25 4.07 -5.07
CA ALA A 152 4.84 4.04 -3.66
C ALA A 152 3.30 4.04 -3.52
N GLY A 153 2.61 4.83 -4.35
CA GLY A 153 1.13 4.87 -4.39
C GLY A 153 0.52 3.54 -4.83
N GLN A 154 1.13 2.82 -5.77
CA GLN A 154 0.68 1.48 -6.18
C GLN A 154 0.79 0.46 -5.05
N TRP A 155 1.78 0.58 -4.18
CA TRP A 155 1.96 -0.35 -3.05
C TRP A 155 0.93 -0.07 -1.96
N ALA A 156 0.69 1.21 -1.66
CA ALA A 156 -0.37 1.61 -0.75
C ALA A 156 -1.76 1.17 -1.25
N ALA A 157 -2.03 1.34 -2.55
CA ALA A 157 -3.26 0.88 -3.18
C ALA A 157 -3.41 -0.65 -3.15
N ALA A 158 -2.35 -1.41 -3.47
CA ALA A 158 -2.39 -2.87 -3.43
C ALA A 158 -2.66 -3.40 -2.01
N GLU A 159 -2.03 -2.81 -0.98
CA GLU A 159 -2.30 -3.19 0.40
C GLU A 159 -3.73 -2.82 0.82
N PHE A 160 -4.21 -1.63 0.44
CA PHE A 160 -5.58 -1.19 0.71
C PHE A 160 -6.62 -2.15 0.10
N ASP A 161 -6.47 -2.49 -1.18
CA ASP A 161 -7.38 -3.39 -1.89
C ASP A 161 -7.38 -4.80 -1.27
N ALA A 162 -6.20 -5.33 -0.92
CA ALA A 162 -6.08 -6.63 -0.29
C ALA A 162 -6.71 -6.65 1.12
N LEU A 163 -6.44 -5.62 1.93
CA LEU A 163 -7.05 -5.49 3.26
C LEU A 163 -8.57 -5.35 3.17
N ALA A 164 -9.07 -4.56 2.22
CA ALA A 164 -10.51 -4.35 2.05
C ALA A 164 -11.19 -5.69 1.71
N ARG A 165 -10.61 -6.42 0.75
CA ARG A 165 -11.12 -7.73 0.34
C ARG A 165 -11.11 -8.73 1.50
N LEU A 166 -10.01 -8.81 2.26
CA LEU A 166 -9.88 -9.75 3.37
C LEU A 166 -10.79 -9.37 4.55
N TRP A 167 -10.96 -8.08 4.82
CA TRP A 167 -11.87 -7.60 5.86
C TRP A 167 -13.32 -7.95 5.54
N GLU A 168 -13.77 -7.73 4.29
CA GLU A 168 -15.11 -8.13 3.83
C GLU A 168 -15.35 -9.64 3.99
N ILE A 169 -14.35 -10.46 3.68
CA ILE A 169 -14.44 -11.92 3.90
C ILE A 169 -14.53 -12.24 5.40
N SER A 170 -13.79 -11.52 6.25
CA SER A 170 -13.81 -11.73 7.70
C SER A 170 -15.17 -11.42 8.32
N ALA A 171 -15.86 -10.37 7.84
CA ALA A 171 -17.16 -9.95 8.35
C ALA A 171 -18.23 -11.04 8.22
N GLY A 172 -18.08 -11.97 7.27
CA GLY A 172 -19.00 -13.08 7.07
C GLY A 172 -18.66 -14.38 7.81
N TYR A 173 -17.38 -14.62 8.16
CA TYR A 173 -16.92 -15.95 8.57
C TYR A 173 -15.94 -16.01 9.75
N ASP A 174 -15.44 -14.87 10.24
CA ASP A 174 -14.51 -14.73 11.38
C ASP A 174 -13.25 -15.64 11.32
N ARG A 175 -12.80 -16.00 10.11
CA ARG A 175 -11.66 -16.95 9.89
C ARG A 175 -10.31 -16.30 9.66
N ILE A 176 -10.30 -15.01 9.36
CA ILE A 176 -9.09 -14.20 9.24
C ILE A 176 -9.35 -12.90 9.98
N ALA A 177 -8.32 -12.34 10.61
CA ALA A 177 -8.37 -10.98 11.14
C ALA A 177 -7.33 -10.15 10.42
N VAL A 178 -7.75 -9.00 9.92
CA VAL A 178 -6.91 -7.96 9.35
C VAL A 178 -7.38 -6.61 9.88
N PRO A 179 -6.51 -5.60 10.01
CA PRO A 179 -6.96 -4.25 10.36
C PRO A 179 -7.94 -3.74 9.30
N TYR A 180 -9.03 -3.11 9.74
CA TYR A 180 -9.91 -2.40 8.80
C TYR A 180 -9.14 -1.31 8.05
N PRO A 181 -9.16 -1.27 6.70
CA PRO A 181 -8.48 -0.24 5.93
C PRO A 181 -9.34 1.02 5.90
N VAL A 182 -9.07 1.95 6.80
CA VAL A 182 -9.91 3.14 7.01
C VAL A 182 -9.96 4.02 5.77
N GLN A 183 -8.79 4.41 5.25
CA GLN A 183 -8.71 5.24 4.05
C GLN A 183 -7.33 5.20 3.39
N LEU A 184 -7.29 5.55 2.11
CA LEU A 184 -6.09 5.71 1.30
C LEU A 184 -6.06 7.10 0.64
N ARG A 185 -4.97 7.84 0.83
CA ARG A 185 -4.71 9.13 0.17
C ARG A 185 -3.28 9.17 -0.35
N GLY A 186 -3.11 9.10 -1.67
CA GLY A 186 -1.78 9.07 -2.30
C GLY A 186 -0.95 7.86 -1.86
N THR A 187 0.08 8.10 -1.04
CA THR A 187 0.97 7.07 -0.48
C THR A 187 0.74 6.80 1.02
N GLU A 188 -0.27 7.44 1.60
CA GLU A 188 -0.65 7.30 3.00
C GLU A 188 -1.86 6.37 3.13
N LEU A 189 -1.69 5.31 3.91
CA LEU A 189 -2.71 4.31 4.21
C LEU A 189 -3.04 4.40 5.71
N MET A 190 -4.29 4.73 6.03
CA MET A 190 -4.79 4.72 7.41
C MET A 190 -5.53 3.42 7.68
N LEU A 191 -5.20 2.79 8.79
CA LEU A 191 -5.71 1.49 9.21
C LEU A 191 -6.30 1.60 10.62
N GLU A 192 -7.17 0.65 10.95
CA GLU A 192 -7.51 0.33 12.34
C GLU A 192 -6.24 0.16 13.18
N PHE A 193 -6.19 0.83 14.32
CA PHE A 193 -5.17 0.57 15.31
C PHE A 193 -5.47 -0.73 16.07
N VAL A 194 -4.60 -1.72 15.92
CA VAL A 194 -4.71 -2.99 16.64
C VAL A 194 -3.89 -2.92 17.92
N GLY A 195 -4.57 -2.70 19.04
CA GLY A 195 -3.95 -2.54 20.35
C GLY A 195 -4.94 -2.06 21.39
N ASP A 196 -4.41 -1.54 22.49
CA ASP A 196 -5.21 -0.94 23.54
C ASP A 196 -5.55 0.51 23.19
N ALA A 197 -6.85 0.79 23.00
CA ALA A 197 -7.32 2.11 22.56
C ALA A 197 -7.22 3.19 23.66
N GLU A 198 -7.11 2.79 24.93
CA GLU A 198 -7.03 3.72 26.06
C GLU A 198 -5.58 4.14 26.30
N SER A 199 -4.65 3.18 26.33
CA SER A 199 -3.23 3.43 26.56
C SER A 199 -2.47 3.82 25.29
N GLY A 200 -2.99 3.47 24.11
CA GLY A 200 -2.28 3.62 22.83
C GLY A 200 -1.18 2.57 22.62
N GLU A 201 -1.13 1.52 23.43
CA GLU A 201 -0.16 0.44 23.31
C GLU A 201 -0.54 -0.51 22.16
N ALA A 202 0.35 -0.67 21.18
CA ALA A 202 0.12 -1.55 20.05
C ALA A 202 0.15 -3.02 20.49
N ALA A 203 -0.69 -3.85 19.88
CA ALA A 203 -0.67 -5.29 20.12
C ALA A 203 0.72 -5.87 19.81
N PRO A 204 1.22 -6.83 20.61
CA PRO A 204 2.53 -7.42 20.38
C PRO A 204 2.53 -8.24 19.09
N ARG A 205 3.68 -8.26 18.41
CA ARG A 205 3.93 -9.20 17.32
C ARG A 205 4.07 -10.61 17.87
N LEU A 206 3.62 -11.59 17.10
CA LEU A 206 3.79 -13.01 17.43
C LEU A 206 5.26 -13.34 17.77
N ALA A 207 6.22 -12.78 17.02
CA ALA A 207 7.65 -12.93 17.28
C ALA A 207 8.08 -12.56 18.71
N GLN A 208 7.44 -11.54 19.31
CA GLN A 208 7.75 -11.02 20.65
C GLN A 208 7.17 -11.90 21.75
N LEU A 209 6.08 -12.62 21.48
CA LEU A 209 5.42 -13.47 22.47
C LEU A 209 6.20 -14.73 22.83
N ARG A 210 5.85 -15.35 23.95
CA ARG A 210 6.28 -16.69 24.38
C ARG A 210 5.05 -17.47 24.84
N PRO A 211 4.15 -17.84 23.90
CA PRO A 211 2.88 -18.45 24.26
C PRO A 211 3.07 -19.82 24.92
N GLY A 212 2.15 -20.17 25.81
CA GLY A 212 2.09 -21.53 26.36
C GLY A 212 1.64 -22.54 25.30
N ALA A 213 1.79 -23.85 25.58
CA ALA A 213 1.49 -24.89 24.59
C ALA A 213 0.04 -24.87 24.05
N ALA A 214 -0.93 -24.51 24.90
CA ALA A 214 -2.33 -24.41 24.48
C ALA A 214 -2.56 -23.20 23.55
N GLU A 215 -2.06 -22.02 23.96
CA GLU A 215 -2.14 -20.79 23.17
C GLU A 215 -1.38 -20.91 21.84
N LEU A 216 -0.20 -21.55 21.84
CA LEU A 216 0.57 -21.77 20.62
C LEU A 216 -0.19 -22.65 19.61
N ARG A 217 -0.91 -23.69 20.07
CA ARG A 217 -1.78 -24.51 19.22
C ARG A 217 -2.95 -23.72 18.67
N ASP A 218 -3.56 -22.89 19.51
CA ASP A 218 -4.69 -22.05 19.11
C ASP A 218 -4.26 -21.02 18.05
N LEU A 219 -3.17 -20.30 18.28
CA LEU A 219 -2.60 -19.34 17.31
C LEU A 219 -2.18 -20.03 15.99
N TRP A 220 -1.70 -21.27 16.05
CA TRP A 220 -1.41 -22.05 14.83
C TRP A 220 -2.68 -22.36 14.04
N ALA A 221 -3.74 -22.80 14.72
CA ALA A 221 -5.02 -23.09 14.07
C ALA A 221 -5.62 -21.82 13.43
N GLN A 222 -5.58 -20.69 14.14
CA GLN A 222 -6.00 -19.39 13.60
C GLN A 222 -5.18 -19.00 12.35
N LEU A 223 -3.86 -19.21 12.37
CA LEU A 223 -3.00 -18.91 11.22
C LEU A 223 -3.29 -19.81 10.02
N VAL A 224 -3.55 -21.11 10.23
CA VAL A 224 -3.91 -22.04 9.16
C VAL A 224 -5.23 -21.62 8.51
N GLU A 225 -6.24 -21.20 9.28
CA GLU A 225 -7.49 -20.67 8.73
C GLU A 225 -7.27 -19.35 7.96
N ALA A 226 -6.45 -18.44 8.48
CA ALA A 226 -6.08 -17.21 7.79
C ALA A 226 -5.39 -17.49 6.44
N LEU A 227 -4.47 -18.46 6.40
CA LEU A 227 -3.80 -18.89 5.17
C LEU A 227 -4.77 -19.50 4.16
N ARG A 228 -5.75 -20.30 4.62
CA ARG A 228 -6.82 -20.84 3.75
C ARG A 228 -7.67 -19.73 3.14
N VAL A 229 -8.00 -18.70 3.92
CA VAL A 229 -8.74 -17.53 3.42
C VAL A 229 -7.92 -16.76 2.40
N LEU A 230 -6.65 -16.48 2.67
CA LEU A 230 -5.73 -15.84 1.72
C LEU A 230 -5.68 -16.62 0.40
N ALA A 231 -5.46 -17.93 0.46
CA ALA A 231 -5.38 -18.79 -0.72
C ALA A 231 -6.69 -18.80 -1.53
N ARG A 232 -7.86 -18.92 -0.88
CA ARG A 232 -9.18 -18.81 -1.54
C ARG A 232 -9.43 -17.45 -2.17
N ALA A 233 -8.88 -16.39 -1.58
CA ALA A 233 -8.92 -15.04 -2.16
C ALA A 233 -7.93 -14.86 -3.32
N GLY A 234 -7.14 -15.90 -3.66
CA GLY A 234 -6.14 -15.88 -4.72
C GLY A 234 -4.81 -15.29 -4.28
N TYR A 235 -4.57 -15.15 -2.97
CA TYR A 235 -3.41 -14.45 -2.41
C TYR A 235 -2.41 -15.37 -1.70
N ALA A 236 -1.13 -15.14 -1.98
CA ALA A 236 -0.05 -15.41 -1.05
C ALA A 236 0.36 -14.07 -0.42
N HIS A 237 0.73 -14.07 0.86
CA HIS A 237 1.16 -12.84 1.51
C HIS A 237 2.51 -12.37 0.94
N GLY A 238 3.38 -13.30 0.53
CA GLY A 238 4.64 -13.02 -0.18
C GLY A 238 5.83 -12.70 0.71
N ASP A 239 5.59 -12.24 1.95
CA ASP A 239 6.61 -12.03 2.98
C ASP A 239 6.05 -12.35 4.39
N LEU A 240 5.27 -13.42 4.50
CA LEU A 240 4.67 -13.80 5.77
C LEU A 240 5.75 -14.23 6.76
N SER A 241 5.71 -13.65 7.96
CA SER A 241 6.57 -14.04 9.06
C SER A 241 5.92 -13.70 10.41
N PRO A 242 6.42 -14.24 11.53
CA PRO A 242 5.97 -13.89 12.88
C PRO A 242 6.11 -12.39 13.22
N TYR A 243 6.82 -11.61 12.41
CA TYR A 243 6.95 -10.15 12.57
C TYR A 243 5.80 -9.37 11.92
N ASN A 244 5.05 -10.01 11.01
CA ASN A 244 3.90 -9.44 10.30
C ASN A 244 2.57 -10.06 10.80
N LEU A 245 2.61 -10.63 12.01
CA LEU A 245 1.46 -11.18 12.72
C LEU A 245 1.39 -10.49 14.07
N LEU A 246 0.26 -9.86 14.39
CA LEU A 246 -0.05 -9.35 15.72
C LEU A 246 -0.90 -10.36 16.48
N VAL A 247 -0.85 -10.30 17.81
CA VAL A 247 -1.77 -11.06 18.66
C VAL A 247 -2.43 -10.09 19.61
N HIS A 248 -3.73 -9.87 19.44
CA HIS A 248 -4.53 -8.97 20.26
C HIS A 248 -5.63 -9.76 20.95
N ARG A 249 -5.61 -9.79 22.30
CA ARG A 249 -6.62 -10.51 23.11
C ARG A 249 -6.82 -11.97 22.67
N GLY A 250 -5.71 -12.67 22.41
CA GLY A 250 -5.70 -14.07 21.94
C GLY A 250 -6.01 -14.26 20.45
N ARG A 251 -6.33 -13.19 19.72
CA ARG A 251 -6.65 -13.24 18.29
C ARG A 251 -5.44 -12.88 17.44
N LEU A 252 -5.10 -13.74 16.48
CA LEU A 252 -4.04 -13.52 15.51
C LEU A 252 -4.53 -12.61 14.37
N VAL A 253 -3.80 -11.53 14.13
CA VAL A 253 -4.13 -10.51 13.12
C VAL A 253 -3.00 -10.44 12.09
N VAL A 254 -3.34 -10.61 10.82
CA VAL A 254 -2.41 -10.50 9.69
C VAL A 254 -2.26 -9.03 9.31
N ILE A 255 -1.03 -8.55 9.20
CA ILE A 255 -0.72 -7.16 8.82
C ILE A 255 0.34 -7.12 7.72
N ASP A 256 0.56 -5.95 7.12
CA ASP A 256 1.65 -5.68 6.19
C ASP A 256 1.55 -6.47 4.86
N LEU A 257 0.55 -6.12 4.04
CA LEU A 257 0.25 -6.80 2.78
C LEU A 257 0.70 -6.08 1.46
N PRO A 258 1.71 -5.17 1.41
CA PRO A 258 2.09 -4.55 0.14
C PRO A 258 2.70 -5.52 -0.88
N GLN A 259 3.19 -6.67 -0.42
CA GLN A 259 3.81 -7.72 -1.23
C GLN A 259 2.86 -8.87 -1.55
N VAL A 260 1.56 -8.69 -1.36
CA VAL A 260 0.57 -9.70 -1.72
C VAL A 260 0.75 -10.13 -3.19
N VAL A 261 0.80 -11.44 -3.41
CA VAL A 261 1.01 -12.05 -4.72
C VAL A 261 -0.27 -12.76 -5.13
N ASP A 262 -0.75 -12.46 -6.34
CA ASP A 262 -1.78 -13.27 -6.99
C ASP A 262 -1.19 -14.65 -7.32
N VAL A 263 -1.62 -15.68 -6.58
CA VAL A 263 -1.07 -17.03 -6.67
C VAL A 263 -1.35 -17.66 -8.03
N VAL A 264 -2.43 -17.26 -8.69
CA VAL A 264 -2.88 -17.83 -9.96
C VAL A 264 -2.24 -17.10 -11.14
N ALA A 265 -2.18 -15.77 -11.09
CA ALA A 265 -1.65 -14.95 -12.17
C ALA A 265 -0.11 -14.85 -12.17
N ASN A 266 0.53 -15.06 -11.02
CA ASN A 266 1.99 -15.03 -10.92
C ASN A 266 2.59 -16.42 -11.14
N PRO A 267 3.52 -16.61 -12.11
CA PRO A 267 4.21 -17.89 -12.31
C PRO A 267 4.95 -18.41 -11.07
N GLN A 268 5.34 -17.53 -10.16
CA GLN A 268 6.03 -17.85 -8.90
C GLN A 268 5.06 -17.91 -7.69
N GLY A 269 3.76 -17.78 -7.93
CA GLY A 269 2.72 -17.75 -6.90
C GLY A 269 2.79 -18.96 -5.94
N PRO A 270 2.84 -20.20 -6.45
CA PRO A 270 2.98 -21.39 -5.62
C PRO A 270 4.21 -21.37 -4.71
N GLU A 271 5.34 -20.87 -5.18
CA GLU A 271 6.58 -20.78 -4.41
C GLU A 271 6.49 -19.75 -3.29
N PHE A 272 5.80 -18.62 -3.51
CA PHE A 272 5.53 -17.64 -2.45
C PHE A 272 4.64 -18.23 -1.36
N LEU A 273 3.59 -18.95 -1.73
CA LEU A 273 2.69 -19.63 -0.79
C LEU A 273 3.44 -20.67 0.03
N ALA A 274 4.26 -21.50 -0.62
CA ALA A 274 5.10 -22.50 0.04
C ALA A 274 6.13 -21.87 1.00
N ARG A 275 6.71 -20.73 0.61
CA ARG A 275 7.63 -19.96 1.44
C ARG A 275 6.91 -19.44 2.69
N ASP A 276 5.76 -18.82 2.55
CA ASP A 276 4.98 -18.27 3.66
C ASP A 276 4.70 -19.36 4.70
N VAL A 277 4.16 -20.51 4.27
CA VAL A 277 3.88 -21.68 5.11
C VAL A 277 5.14 -22.17 5.84
N ARG A 278 6.25 -22.34 5.10
CA ARG A 278 7.50 -22.83 5.68
C ARG A 278 8.06 -21.88 6.73
N VAL A 279 8.02 -20.57 6.49
CA VAL A 279 8.59 -19.56 7.41
C VAL A 279 7.84 -19.56 8.74
N VAL A 280 6.50 -19.49 8.69
CA VAL A 280 5.70 -19.51 9.91
C VAL A 280 5.75 -20.86 10.60
N GLY A 281 5.63 -21.97 9.85
CA GLY A 281 5.69 -23.32 10.41
C GLY A 281 7.00 -23.58 11.15
N THR A 282 8.14 -23.18 10.57
CA THR A 282 9.46 -23.26 11.22
C THR A 282 9.47 -22.53 12.57
N TRP A 283 8.85 -21.35 12.63
CA TRP A 283 8.77 -20.60 13.89
C TRP A 283 7.90 -21.31 14.93
N PHE A 284 6.73 -21.83 14.56
CA PHE A 284 5.84 -22.52 15.49
C PHE A 284 6.49 -23.79 16.05
N VAL A 285 7.17 -24.58 15.21
CA VAL A 285 7.94 -25.75 15.66
C VAL A 285 9.05 -25.32 16.63
N ALA A 286 9.80 -24.26 16.31
CA ALA A 286 10.84 -23.74 17.20
C ALA A 286 10.30 -23.20 18.53
N ARG A 287 8.98 -22.91 18.64
CA ARG A 287 8.31 -22.51 19.88
C ARG A 287 7.69 -23.68 20.65
N GLY A 288 7.86 -24.91 20.18
CA GLY A 288 7.42 -26.12 20.88
C GLY A 288 6.12 -26.73 20.35
N LEU A 289 5.64 -26.31 19.18
CA LEU A 289 4.60 -27.03 18.48
C LEU A 289 5.18 -28.33 17.89
N PRO A 290 4.57 -29.51 18.06
CA PRO A 290 5.11 -30.74 17.52
C PRO A 290 5.21 -30.71 15.99
N ALA A 291 6.32 -31.17 15.42
CA ALA A 291 6.59 -31.06 13.99
C ALA A 291 5.58 -31.83 13.14
N GLU A 292 5.01 -32.91 13.67
CA GLU A 292 3.93 -33.68 13.05
C GLU A 292 2.63 -32.88 12.88
N GLN A 293 2.43 -31.79 13.64
CA GLN A 293 1.29 -30.87 13.48
C GLN A 293 1.56 -29.75 12.47
N VAL A 294 2.80 -29.64 12.01
CA VAL A 294 3.27 -28.60 11.10
C VAL A 294 3.98 -29.28 9.94
N ASP A 295 3.20 -29.85 9.02
CA ASP A 295 3.71 -30.35 7.74
C ASP A 295 3.57 -29.27 6.67
N PRO A 296 4.66 -28.57 6.29
CA PRO A 296 4.58 -27.50 5.30
C PRO A 296 4.18 -28.00 3.92
N GLY A 297 4.54 -29.24 3.55
CA GLY A 297 4.23 -29.81 2.25
C GLY A 297 2.74 -30.11 2.12
N THR A 298 2.19 -30.78 3.14
CA THR A 298 0.75 -31.06 3.20
C THR A 298 -0.07 -29.78 3.23
N LEU A 299 0.29 -28.82 4.10
CA LEU A 299 -0.42 -27.54 4.18
C LEU A 299 -0.29 -26.73 2.87
N THR A 300 0.89 -26.67 2.25
CA THR A 300 1.04 -25.99 0.95
C THR A 300 0.15 -26.63 -0.12
N GLY A 301 0.12 -27.96 -0.19
CA GLY A 301 -0.75 -28.68 -1.12
C GLY A 301 -2.24 -28.42 -0.88
N GLU A 302 -2.67 -28.30 0.38
CA GLU A 302 -4.03 -27.85 0.72
C GLU A 302 -4.31 -26.44 0.22
N LEU A 303 -3.41 -25.49 0.50
CA LEU A 303 -3.60 -24.09 0.12
C LEU A 303 -3.61 -23.90 -1.40
N LEU A 304 -2.78 -24.64 -2.16
CA LEU A 304 -2.84 -24.61 -3.62
C LEU A 304 -4.20 -25.07 -4.15
N ARG A 305 -4.79 -26.11 -3.54
CA ARG A 305 -6.14 -26.56 -3.89
C ARG A 305 -7.21 -25.51 -3.54
N GLU A 306 -7.08 -24.86 -2.39
CA GLU A 306 -7.94 -23.73 -1.98
C GLU A 306 -7.84 -22.55 -2.98
N ALA A 307 -6.66 -22.32 -3.55
CA ALA A 307 -6.43 -21.34 -4.62
C ALA A 307 -6.88 -21.82 -6.03
N GLY A 308 -7.43 -23.04 -6.15
CA GLY A 308 -7.87 -23.62 -7.42
C GLY A 308 -6.74 -24.13 -8.32
N ILE A 309 -5.52 -24.27 -7.80
CA ILE A 309 -4.34 -24.76 -8.49
C ILE A 309 -4.24 -26.28 -8.27
N ARG A 310 -4.18 -27.05 -9.36
CA ARG A 310 -4.18 -28.51 -9.36
C ARG A 310 -2.78 -29.08 -9.61
#